data_AF-A0A178JZ22-F1
#
_entry.id   AF-A0A178JZ22-F1
#
_cell.length_a   1.000
_cell.length_b   1.000
_cell.length_c   1.000
_cell.angle_alpha   90.00
_cell.angle_beta   90.00
_cell.angle_gamma   90.00
#
_symmetry.space_group_name_H-M   'P 1'
#
loop_
_entity.id
_entity.type
_entity.pdbx_description
1 polymer ?
#
loop_
_entity_poly.entity_id
_entity_poly.type
_entity_poly.pdbx_seq_one_letter_code
_entity_poly.pdbx_strand_id
1 'polypeptide(L)'
;MDSTGDKSETYKLLRNYSSLPFSLIKSRINDHDTVIKVDMLDLDELKKVRALIHELSAIGTIVTMRDTTGIINLELLNNIISTFEEIVAEREELNKLMFAEEE
;
A
#
# COMPACT_ATOMS: atom_id res chain seq x y z
N MET A 1 -29.64 13.13 3.41
CA MET A 1 -28.89 12.38 2.39
C MET A 1 -28.29 13.40 1.46
N ASP A 2 -26.96 13.52 1.47
CA ASP A 2 -26.13 14.05 0.37
C ASP A 2 -24.66 13.93 0.82
N SER A 3 -24.15 12.69 0.82
CA SER A 3 -22.70 12.45 1.03
C SER A 3 -21.97 12.55 -0.30
N THR A 4 -22.16 13.68 -0.99
CA THR A 4 -21.26 14.14 -2.06
C THR A 4 -20.18 15.02 -1.41
N GLY A 5 -19.73 14.62 -0.21
CA GLY A 5 -18.59 15.20 0.48
C GLY A 5 -17.31 14.70 -0.19
N ASP A 6 -16.83 15.50 -1.13
CA ASP A 6 -15.47 15.55 -1.67
C ASP A 6 -14.79 14.25 -2.13
N LYS A 7 -15.42 13.53 -3.07
CA LYS A 7 -14.70 12.53 -3.90
C LYS A 7 -13.44 13.10 -4.59
N SER A 8 -13.29 14.44 -4.67
CA SER A 8 -12.15 15.08 -5.33
C SER A 8 -10.85 14.88 -4.54
N GLU A 9 -10.89 14.81 -3.21
CA GLU A 9 -9.69 14.52 -2.40
C GLU A 9 -9.20 13.10 -2.64
N THR A 10 -10.11 12.12 -2.65
CA THR A 10 -9.80 10.72 -3.00
C THR A 10 -9.12 10.64 -4.37
N TYR A 11 -9.67 11.29 -5.39
CA TYR A 11 -9.09 11.24 -6.74
C TYR A 11 -7.74 11.96 -6.82
N LYS A 12 -7.53 13.06 -6.08
CA LYS A 12 -6.25 13.77 -6.03
C LYS A 12 -5.17 12.92 -5.39
N LEU A 13 -5.46 12.28 -4.25
CA LEU A 13 -4.54 11.37 -3.59
C LEU A 13 -4.17 10.21 -4.52
N LEU A 14 -5.15 9.52 -5.10
CA LEU A 14 -4.90 8.40 -6.00
C LEU A 14 -4.08 8.79 -7.24
N ARG A 15 -4.21 10.02 -7.75
CA ARG A 15 -3.40 10.51 -8.86
C ARG A 15 -1.92 10.68 -8.50
N ASN A 16 -1.59 10.96 -7.24
CA ASN A 16 -0.20 11.07 -6.82
C ASN A 16 0.50 9.70 -6.71
N TYR A 17 -0.27 8.64 -6.50
CA TYR A 17 0.23 7.26 -6.33
C TYR A 17 0.02 6.38 -7.56
N SER A 18 -0.62 6.91 -8.61
CA SER A 18 -0.95 6.16 -9.83
C SER A 18 -0.53 6.93 -11.07
N SER A 19 0.09 6.23 -12.02
CA SER A 19 0.35 6.78 -13.36
C SER A 19 -0.89 6.81 -14.26
N LEU A 20 -2.05 6.39 -13.75
CA LEU A 20 -3.29 6.34 -14.52
C LEU A 20 -3.87 7.75 -14.74
N PRO A 21 -4.47 8.02 -15.91
CA PRO A 21 -5.23 9.24 -16.13
C PRO A 21 -6.39 9.37 -15.14
N PHE A 22 -6.71 10.61 -14.75
CA PHE A 22 -7.82 10.91 -13.84
C PHE A 22 -9.16 10.29 -14.29
N SER A 23 -9.45 10.33 -15.59
CA SER A 23 -10.65 9.71 -16.17
C SER A 23 -10.70 8.21 -15.92
N LEU A 24 -9.56 7.52 -16.01
CA LEU A 24 -9.45 6.09 -15.79
C LEU A 24 -9.57 5.73 -14.31
N ILE A 25 -8.95 6.50 -13.41
CA ILE A 25 -9.12 6.35 -11.95
C ILE A 25 -10.60 6.47 -11.59
N LYS A 26 -11.29 7.49 -12.13
CA LYS A 26 -12.72 7.69 -11.90
C LYS A 26 -13.58 6.52 -12.41
N SER A 27 -13.28 6.02 -13.62
CA SER A 27 -13.99 4.85 -14.17
C SER A 27 -13.81 3.64 -13.25
N ARG A 28 -12.57 3.28 -12.91
CA ARG A 28 -12.29 2.10 -12.08
C ARG A 28 -12.96 2.15 -10.72
N ILE A 29 -13.00 3.32 -10.08
CA ILE A 29 -13.72 3.48 -8.80
C ILE A 29 -15.22 3.24 -8.98
N ASN A 30 -15.83 3.78 -10.04
CA ASN A 30 -17.25 3.56 -10.30
C ASN A 30 -17.54 2.09 -10.64
N ASP A 31 -16.64 1.46 -11.39
CA ASP A 31 -16.73 0.07 -11.84
C ASP A 31 -16.32 -0.93 -10.74
N HIS A 32 -15.88 -0.44 -9.57
CA HIS A 32 -15.34 -1.24 -8.47
C HIS A 32 -14.15 -2.13 -8.91
N ASP A 33 -13.38 -1.62 -9.87
CA ASP A 33 -12.19 -2.25 -10.43
C ASP A 33 -10.91 -1.80 -9.69
N THR A 34 -9.83 -2.55 -9.92
CA THR A 34 -8.53 -2.37 -9.26
C THR A 34 -7.88 -1.04 -9.67
N VAL A 35 -7.84 -0.08 -8.75
CA VAL A 35 -7.22 1.22 -9.00
C VAL A 35 -5.69 1.15 -8.93
N ILE A 36 -5.15 0.42 -7.96
CA ILE A 36 -3.72 0.29 -7.71
C ILE A 36 -3.37 -1.20 -7.64
N LYS A 37 -2.29 -1.58 -8.33
CA LYS A 37 -1.64 -2.88 -8.23
C LYS A 37 -0.27 -2.66 -7.62
N VAL A 38 0.13 -3.58 -6.75
CA VAL A 38 1.32 -3.49 -5.91
C VAL A 38 2.00 -4.84 -5.96
N ASP A 39 3.31 -4.87 -6.09
CA ASP A 39 4.05 -6.12 -5.92
C ASP A 39 4.15 -6.45 -4.42
N MET A 40 3.69 -7.64 -4.04
CA MET A 40 3.78 -8.11 -2.65
C MET A 40 5.23 -8.33 -2.21
N LEU A 41 6.18 -8.45 -3.15
CA LEU A 41 7.60 -8.65 -2.85
C LEU A 41 8.40 -7.34 -2.75
N ASP A 42 7.78 -6.19 -3.04
CA ASP A 42 8.42 -4.88 -2.95
C ASP A 42 8.04 -4.17 -1.64
N LEU A 43 8.95 -4.19 -0.68
CA LEU A 43 8.77 -3.57 0.64
C LEU A 43 8.48 -2.05 0.56
N ASP A 44 9.12 -1.35 -0.37
CA ASP A 44 8.95 0.10 -0.51
C ASP A 44 7.59 0.43 -1.10
N GLU A 45 7.11 -0.36 -2.07
CA GLU A 45 5.74 -0.24 -2.57
C GLU A 45 4.70 -0.56 -1.50
N LEU A 46 4.89 -1.64 -0.73
CA LEU A 46 3.99 -1.99 0.37
C LEU A 46 3.88 -0.86 1.41
N LYS A 47 5.01 -0.23 1.77
CA LYS A 47 5.04 0.92 2.69
C LYS A 47 4.29 2.13 2.13
N LYS A 48 4.49 2.46 0.86
CA LYS A 48 3.77 3.56 0.19
C LYS A 48 2.27 3.32 0.15
N VAL A 49 1.85 2.09 -0.13
CA VAL A 49 0.43 1.72 -0.19
C VAL A 49 -0.21 1.76 1.18
N ARG A 50 0.48 1.29 2.23
CA ARG A 50 0.01 1.45 3.62
C ARG A 50 -0.23 2.92 3.96
N ALA A 51 0.72 3.81 3.62
CA ALA A 51 0.56 5.24 3.85
C ALA A 51 -0.67 5.81 3.11
N LEU A 52 -0.83 5.46 1.83
CA LEU A 52 -2.00 5.85 1.05
C LEU A 52 -3.31 5.35 1.65
N ILE A 53 -3.37 4.11 2.15
CA ILE A 53 -4.58 3.57 2.79
C ILE A 53 -4.95 4.40 4.03
N HIS A 54 -3.96 4.80 4.84
CA HIS A 54 -4.20 5.67 5.99
C HIS A 54 -4.70 7.06 5.57
N GLU A 55 -4.09 7.68 4.55
CA GLU A 55 -4.52 8.97 4.00
C GLU A 55 -5.96 8.91 3.47
N LEU A 56 -6.29 7.87 2.69
CA LEU A 56 -7.62 7.64 2.15
C LEU A 56 -8.65 7.40 3.27
N SER A 57 -8.31 6.60 4.27
CA SER A 57 -9.19 6.31 5.41
C SER A 57 -9.44 7.57 6.25
N ALA A 58 -8.42 8.44 6.40
CA ALA A 58 -8.53 9.69 7.15
C ALA A 58 -9.53 10.67 6.52
N ILE A 59 -9.66 10.68 5.18
CA ILE A 59 -10.67 11.47 4.47
C ILE A 59 -12.02 10.75 4.32
N GLY A 60 -12.21 9.62 5.00
CA GLY A 60 -13.45 8.85 4.96
C GLY A 60 -13.64 7.98 3.72
N THR A 61 -12.59 7.74 2.94
CA THR A 61 -12.63 6.80 1.81
C THR A 61 -12.57 5.36 2.33
N ILE A 62 -13.53 4.54 1.92
CA ILE A 62 -13.50 3.10 2.18
C ILE A 62 -12.54 2.43 1.20
N VAL A 63 -11.51 1.78 1.72
CA VAL A 63 -10.53 1.04 0.93
C VAL A 63 -10.75 -0.46 1.10
N THR A 64 -10.80 -1.19 -0.02
CA THR A 64 -10.83 -2.65 -0.04
C THR A 64 -9.56 -3.16 -0.71
N MET A 65 -8.81 -4.00 0.00
CA MET A 65 -7.62 -4.66 -0.54
C MET A 65 -7.97 -6.11 -0.87
N ARG A 66 -7.39 -6.62 -1.96
CA ARG A 66 -7.62 -7.99 -2.41
C ARG A 66 -6.31 -8.59 -2.91
N ASP A 67 -6.04 -9.83 -2.55
CA ASP A 67 -4.98 -10.65 -3.11
C ASP A 67 -5.59 -11.77 -3.99
N THR A 68 -4.81 -12.80 -4.32
CA THR A 68 -5.30 -13.95 -5.08
C THR A 68 -6.27 -14.83 -4.28
N THR A 69 -6.28 -14.71 -2.95
CA THR A 69 -7.04 -15.57 -2.04
C THR A 69 -8.35 -14.92 -1.58
N GLY A 70 -8.45 -13.59 -1.61
CA GLY A 70 -9.66 -12.86 -1.25
C GLY A 70 -9.38 -11.45 -0.76
N ILE A 71 -10.33 -10.90 0.00
CA ILE A 71 -10.18 -9.59 0.63
C ILE A 71 -9.22 -9.75 1.80
N ILE A 72 -8.24 -8.86 1.89
CA ILE A 72 -7.28 -8.82 2.99
C ILE A 72 -7.50 -7.57 3.85
N ASN A 73 -7.13 -7.64 5.12
CA ASN A 73 -7.21 -6.53 6.04
C ASN A 73 -5.85 -5.79 6.17
N LEU A 74 -5.88 -4.61 6.79
CA LEU A 74 -4.68 -3.79 6.99
C LEU A 74 -3.67 -4.44 7.96
N GLU A 75 -4.17 -5.26 8.89
CA GLU A 75 -3.33 -6.02 9.81
C GLU A 75 -2.42 -7.00 9.06
N LEU A 76 -2.96 -7.74 8.09
CA LEU A 76 -2.16 -8.64 7.26
C LEU A 76 -1.09 -7.88 6.46
N LEU A 77 -1.45 -6.73 5.88
CA LEU A 77 -0.48 -5.87 5.18
C LEU A 77 0.65 -5.43 6.13
N ASN A 78 0.31 -5.02 7.35
CA ASN A 78 1.30 -4.62 8.36
C ASN A 78 2.21 -5.78 8.73
N ASN A 79 1.67 -6.98 8.92
CA ASN A 79 2.46 -8.16 9.24
C ASN A 79 3.44 -8.51 8.12
N ILE A 80 3.02 -8.45 6.85
CA ILE A 80 3.90 -8.69 5.70
C ILE A 80 5.06 -7.68 5.69
N ILE A 81 4.76 -6.39 5.91
CA ILE A 81 5.78 -5.33 5.99
C ILE A 81 6.77 -5.63 7.13
N SER A 82 6.27 -5.93 8.32
CA SER A 82 7.12 -6.23 9.49
C SER A 82 8.04 -7.43 9.23
N THR A 83 7.53 -8.51 8.66
CA THR A 83 8.34 -9.69 8.33
C THR A 83 9.47 -9.36 7.34
N PHE A 84 9.21 -8.53 6.33
CA PHE A 84 10.28 -8.09 5.44
C PHE A 84 11.33 -7.21 6.13
N GLU A 85 10.89 -6.31 7.01
CA GLU A 85 11.81 -5.48 7.80
C GLU A 85 12.69 -6.32 8.72
N GLU A 86 12.13 -7.34 9.38
CA GLU A 86 12.87 -8.30 10.20
C GLU A 86 13.92 -9.06 9.37
N ILE A 87 13.55 -9.59 8.20
CA ILE A 87 14.49 -10.28 7.31
C ILE A 87 15.64 -9.36 6.88
N VAL A 88 15.37 -8.10 6.59
CA VAL A 88 16.41 -7.12 6.22
C VAL A 88 17.34 -6.86 7.41
N ALA A 89 16.78 -6.70 8.62
CA ALA A 89 17.56 -6.48 9.83
C ALA A 89 18.44 -7.70 10.18
N GLU A 90 17.91 -8.91 10.12
CA GLU A 90 18.65 -10.16 10.35
C GLU A 90 19.81 -10.32 9.34
N ARG A 91 19.58 -9.98 8.07
CA ARG A 91 20.64 -9.99 7.04
C ARG A 91 21.75 -8.99 7.36
N GLU A 92 21.39 -7.80 7.82
CA GLU A 92 22.38 -6.79 8.20
C GLU A 92 23.20 -7.23 9.43
N GLU A 93 22.55 -7.86 10.41
CA GLU A 93 23.22 -8.42 11.59
C GLU A 93 24.18 -9.55 11.23
N LEU A 94 23.75 -10.51 10.41
CA LEU A 94 24.62 -11.59 9.90
C LEU A 94 25.82 -11.03 9.13
N ASN A 95 25.60 -10.00 8.31
CA ASN A 95 26.66 -9.34 7.56
C ASN A 95 27.68 -8.67 8.51
N LYS A 96 27.21 -7.98 9.55
CA LYS A 96 28.09 -7.39 10.58
C LYS A 96 28.91 -8.45 11.33
N LEU A 97 28.30 -9.58 11.68
CA LEU A 97 29.00 -10.69 12.35
C LEU A 97 30.08 -11.28 11.45
N MET A 98 29.79 -11.50 10.16
CA MET A 98 30.79 -11.98 9.20
C MET A 98 32.00 -11.05 9.08
N PHE A 99 31.77 -9.73 9.03
CA PHE A 99 32.86 -8.75 8.93
C PHE A 99 33.57 -8.48 10.27
N ALA A 100 32.96 -8.83 11.41
CA ALA A 100 33.59 -8.69 12.73
C ALA A 100 34.59 -9.82 13.04
N GLU A 101 34.54 -10.94 12.32
CA GLU A 101 35.47 -12.07 12.47
C GLU A 101 36.73 -11.96 11.58
N GLU A 102 36.84 -10.92 10.75
CA GLU A 102 37.99 -10.68 9.85
C GLU A 102 39.09 -9.77 10.44
N GLU A 103 39.08 -9.49 11.74
CA GLU A 103 40.08 -8.64 12.46
C GLU A 103 40.77 -9.38 13.62
#